data_AF-A0A8T3TJQ3-F1
#
_entry.id   AF-A0A8T3TJQ3-F1
#
_cell.length_a   1.000
_cell.length_b   1.000
_cell.length_c   1.000
_cell.angle_alpha   90.00
_cell.angle_beta   90.00
_cell.angle_gamma   90.00
#
_symmetry.space_group_name_H-M   'P 1'
#
loop_
_entity.id
_entity.type
_entity.pdbx_description
1 polymer ?
#
loop_
_entity_poly.entity_id
_entity_poly.type
_entity_poly.pdbx_seq_one_letter_code
_entity_poly.pdbx_strand_id
1 'polypeptide(L)' 'MKHRHLDHEDFTLTAIDDILERGNLADWLPLLREVAADPFGPASERVLRVVEHHAMYGTTEVWRGFVERRRGSTR' A
#
# COMPACT_ATOMS: atom_id res chain seq x y z
N MET A 1 -16.65 16.63 -4.49
CA MET A 1 -16.34 16.93 -3.08
C MET A 1 -14.96 16.36 -2.81
N LYS A 2 -13.98 17.22 -2.53
CA LYS A 2 -12.58 16.81 -2.28
C LYS A 2 -12.52 16.20 -0.88
N HIS A 3 -12.34 14.89 -0.77
CA HIS A 3 -11.98 14.30 0.51
C HIS A 3 -10.59 14.81 0.88
N ARG A 4 -10.55 15.76 1.83
CA ARG A 4 -9.34 16.17 2.52
C ARG A 4 -8.82 14.94 3.28
N HIS A 5 -7.85 14.24 2.69
CA HIS A 5 -6.99 13.30 3.40
C HIS A 5 -6.03 14.14 4.28
N LEU A 6 -6.59 14.78 5.30
CA LEU A 6 -5.83 15.46 6.35
C LEU A 6 -5.74 14.46 7.49
N ASP A 7 -4.75 13.58 7.40
CA ASP A 7 -3.95 13.13 8.54
C ASP A 7 -2.67 12.55 7.93
N HIS A 8 -1.54 13.12 8.34
CA HIS A 8 -0.20 12.85 7.82
C HIS A 8 0.30 11.44 8.21
N GLU A 9 -0.26 10.39 7.61
CA GLU A 9 0.55 9.20 7.35
C GLU A 9 1.31 9.46 6.06
N ASP A 10 2.45 10.14 6.17
CA ASP A 10 3.42 10.14 5.08
C ASP A 10 3.83 8.68 4.89
N PHE A 11 3.20 8.01 3.92
CA PHE A 11 3.56 6.68 3.44
C PHE A 11 4.94 6.73 2.78
N THR A 12 5.95 6.99 3.60
CA THR A 12 7.36 6.88 3.28
C THR A 12 7.71 5.41 3.11
N LEU A 13 8.84 5.12 2.46
CA LEU A 13 9.28 3.74 2.27
C LEU A 13 9.49 3.02 3.60
N THR A 14 10.10 3.68 4.60
CA THR A 14 10.33 3.11 5.92
C THR A 14 9.02 2.87 6.68
N ALA A 15 8.08 3.83 6.65
CA ALA A 15 6.79 3.63 7.30
C ALA A 15 6.00 2.47 6.68
N ILE A 16 6.03 2.35 5.35
CA ILE A 16 5.41 1.21 4.67
C ILE A 16 6.10 -0.09 5.06
N ASP A 17 7.44 -0.15 5.04
CA ASP A 17 8.19 -1.35 5.43
C ASP A 17 7.82 -1.83 6.84
N ASP A 18 7.78 -0.91 7.81
CA ASP A 18 7.35 -1.20 9.18
C ASP A 18 5.90 -1.72 9.25
N ILE A 19 4.97 -1.11 8.50
CA ILE A 19 3.55 -1.52 8.44
C ILE A 19 3.43 -2.95 7.86
N LEU A 20 4.19 -3.23 6.80
CA LEU A 20 4.17 -4.52 6.13
C LEU A 20 4.80 -5.61 7.00
N GLU A 21 5.90 -5.32 7.68
CA GLU A 21 6.62 -6.24 8.56
C GLU A 21 5.79 -6.61 9.80
N ARG A 22 5.07 -5.65 10.39
CA ARG A 22 4.16 -5.90 11.52
C ARG A 22 3.02 -6.85 11.18
N GLY A 23 2.65 -6.96 9.89
CA GLY A 23 1.73 -7.97 9.38
C GLY A 23 0.31 -7.92 9.94
N ASN A 24 -0.10 -6.82 10.58
CA ASN A 24 -1.42 -6.72 11.18
C ASN A 24 -2.40 -5.96 10.28
N LEU A 25 -3.66 -6.41 10.29
CA LEU A 25 -4.68 -5.88 9.39
C LEU A 25 -5.09 -4.43 9.73
N ALA A 26 -4.96 -4.03 10.99
CA ALA A 26 -5.34 -2.68 11.43
C ALA A 26 -4.40 -1.61 10.84
N ASP A 27 -3.08 -1.86 10.87
CA ASP A 27 -2.05 -1.00 10.29
C ASP A 27 -2.09 -1.04 8.76
N TRP A 28 -2.55 -2.15 8.17
CA TRP A 28 -2.73 -2.24 6.71
C TRP A 28 -3.91 -1.42 6.21
N LEU A 29 -4.93 -1.18 7.04
CA LEU A 29 -6.20 -0.62 6.60
C LEU A 29 -6.10 0.80 5.99
N PRO A 30 -5.34 1.75 6.57
CA PRO A 30 -5.11 3.05 5.94
C PRO A 30 -4.42 2.92 4.58
N LEU A 31 -3.35 2.13 4.50
CA LEU A 31 -2.60 1.91 3.26
C LEU A 31 -3.42 1.21 2.18
N LEU A 32 -4.27 0.24 2.56
CA LEU A 32 -5.21 -0.43 1.66
C LEU A 32 -6.22 0.55 1.06
N ARG A 33 -6.70 1.52 1.85
CA ARG A 33 -7.63 2.55 1.37
C ARG A 33 -6.97 3.48 0.37
N GLU A 34 -5.74 3.92 0.63
CA GLU A 34 -5.01 4.79 -0.29
C GLU A 34 -4.70 4.09 -1.61
N VAL A 35 -4.19 2.86 -1.56
CA VAL A 35 -3.93 2.07 -2.77
C VAL A 35 -5.23 1.78 -3.54
N ALA A 36 -6.34 1.58 -2.84
CA ALA A 36 -7.64 1.38 -3.50
C ALA A 36 -8.18 2.66 -4.15
N ALA A 37 -7.92 3.84 -3.56
CA ALA A 37 -8.34 5.13 -4.08
C ALA A 37 -7.50 5.58 -5.27
N ASP A 38 -6.19 5.31 -5.24
CA ASP A 38 -5.25 5.61 -6.32
C ASP A 38 -4.25 4.47 -6.58
N PRO A 39 -4.63 3.45 -7.36
CA PRO A 39 -3.78 2.29 -7.63
C PRO A 39 -2.56 2.59 -8.51
N PHE A 40 -2.53 3.76 -9.14
CA PHE A 40 -1.38 4.26 -9.91
C PHE A 40 -0.65 5.39 -9.16
N GLY A 41 -1.08 5.71 -7.94
CA GLY A 41 -0.54 6.79 -7.15
C GLY A 41 0.74 6.46 -6.38
N PRO A 42 1.32 7.46 -5.70
CA PRO A 42 2.61 7.33 -5.03
C PRO A 42 2.65 6.25 -3.93
N ALA A 43 1.56 6.05 -3.19
CA ALA A 43 1.48 5.00 -2.17
C ALA A 43 1.61 3.60 -2.79
N SER A 44 0.92 3.36 -3.90
CA SER A 44 0.97 2.10 -4.66
C SER A 44 2.37 1.82 -5.20
N GLU A 45 3.04 2.83 -5.75
CA GLU A 45 4.42 2.70 -6.24
C GLU A 45 5.40 2.38 -5.11
N ARG A 46 5.26 3.03 -3.95
CA ARG A 46 6.12 2.79 -2.80
C ARG A 46 5.91 1.41 -2.19
N VAL A 47 4.67 0.92 -2.12
CA VAL A 47 4.39 -0.45 -1.71
C VAL A 47 5.11 -1.45 -2.60
N LEU A 48 4.98 -1.31 -3.93
CA LEU A 48 5.66 -2.19 -4.88
C LEU A 48 7.18 -2.15 -4.71
N ARG A 49 7.75 -0.96 -4.48
CA ARG A 49 9.17 -0.78 -4.23
C ARG A 49 9.63 -1.45 -2.93
N VAL A 50 8.87 -1.31 -1.84
CA VAL A 50 9.19 -1.96 -0.56
C VAL A 50 9.20 -3.48 -0.73
N VAL A 51 8.14 -4.06 -1.30
CA VAL A 51 8.06 -5.53 -1.44
C VAL A 51 9.02 -6.11 -2.48
N GLU A 52 9.54 -5.29 -3.39
CA GLU A 52 10.63 -5.67 -4.30
C GLU A 52 12.00 -5.69 -3.59
N HIS A 53 12.26 -4.73 -2.68
CA HIS A 53 13.53 -4.65 -1.95
C HIS A 53 13.58 -5.52 -0.70
N HIS A 54 12.44 -5.73 -0.04
CA HIS A 54 12.31 -6.51 1.18
C HIS A 54 11.16 -7.52 1.02
N ALA A 55 11.54 -8.74 0.63
CA ALA A 55 10.57 -9.83 0.47
C ALA A 55 10.17 -10.38 1.84
N MET A 56 8.87 -10.27 2.16
CA MET A 56 8.27 -10.77 3.39
C MET A 56 7.34 -11.93 3.06
N TYR A 57 7.54 -13.07 3.73
CA TYR A 57 6.76 -14.28 3.45
C TYR A 57 5.26 -14.03 3.62
N GLY A 58 4.47 -14.31 2.58
CA GLY A 58 3.03 -14.07 2.55
C GLY A 58 2.63 -12.60 2.28
N THR A 59 3.23 -11.63 2.98
CA THR A 59 2.91 -10.20 2.83
C THR A 59 3.20 -9.67 1.42
N THR A 60 4.36 -10.02 0.84
CA THR A 60 4.76 -9.55 -0.49
C THR A 60 3.74 -9.93 -1.56
N GLU A 61 3.30 -11.18 -1.58
CA GLU A 61 2.37 -11.67 -2.60
C GLU A 61 0.96 -11.09 -2.42
N VAL A 62 0.52 -10.88 -1.17
CA VAL A 62 -0.77 -10.23 -0.87
C VAL A 62 -0.78 -8.79 -1.40
N TRP A 63 0.24 -8.00 -1.09
CA TRP A 63 0.29 -6.60 -1.49
C TRP A 63 0.51 -6.40 -2.98
N ARG A 64 1.40 -7.18 -3.60
CA ARG A 64 1.59 -7.18 -5.06
C ARG A 64 0.28 -7.51 -5.77
N GLY A 65 -0.36 -8.62 -5.40
CA GLY A 65 -1.62 -9.05 -5.99
C GLY A 65 -2.77 -8.06 -5.75
N PHE A 66 -2.79 -7.38 -4.61
CA PHE A 66 -3.78 -6.34 -4.33
C PHE A 66 -3.62 -5.13 -5.26
N VAL A 67 -2.40 -4.60 -5.40
CA VAL A 67 -2.11 -3.47 -6.30
C VAL A 67 -2.43 -3.83 -7.74
N GLU A 68 -1.97 -5.00 -8.22
CA GLU A 68 -2.22 -5.47 -9.59
C GLU A 68 -3.71 -5.62 -9.88
N ARG A 69 -4.47 -6.19 -8.94
CA ARG A 69 -5.93 -6.33 -9.07
C ARG A 69 -6.60 -4.96 -9.17
N ARG A 70 -6.22 -4.00 -8.32
CA ARG A 70 -6.80 -2.64 -8.38
C ARG A 70 -6.47 -1.93 -9.68
N ARG A 71 -5.25 -2.07 -10.20
CA ARG A 71 -4.86 -1.55 -11.53
C ARG A 71 -5.65 -2.19 -12.67
N GLY A 72 -5.88 -3.51 -12.61
CA GLY A 72 -6.66 -4.24 -13.62
C GLY A 72 -8.16 -3.99 -13.57
N SER A 73 -8.73 -3.69 -12.39
CA SER A 73 -10.15 -3.39 -12.22
C SER A 73 -10.56 -1.96 -12.61
N THR A 74 -9.60 -1.09 -12.94
CA THR A 74 -9.86 0.31 -13.37
C THR A 74 -10.06 0.40 -14.90
N ARG A 75 -10.42 -0.70 -15.55
CA ARG A 75 -10.72 -0.76 -16.99
C ARG A 75 -12.22 -0.71 -17.27
#